data_AF-Q7M0B6-F1
#
_entry.id   AF-Q7M0B6-F1
#
_cell.length_a   1.000
_cell.length_b   1.000
_cell.length_c   1.000
_cell.angle_alpha   90.00
_cell.angle_beta   90.00
_cell.angle_gamma   90.00
#
_symmetry.space_group_name_H-M   'P 1'
#
loop_
_entity.id
_entity.type
_entity.pdbx_description
1 polymer ?
#
loop_
_entity_poly.entity_id
_entity_poly.type
_entity_poly.pdbx_seq_one_letter_code
_entity_poly.pdbx_strand_id
1 'polypeptide(L)'
;MVLGYWDIRGLAHAIRMLLEFTDTSYEEKQVTGEAPDYDMGDTEEEKLRVDMQLVRLYNSNHEQKKPRMFEPKLDEFPNLKAFMCRFEALEKIAAFLQSDRFMMAKWGNK
;
A
#
# COMPACT_ATOMS: atom_id res chain seq x y z
N MET A 1 -18.38 5.88 -12.44
CA MET A 1 -17.93 6.58 -11.20
C MET A 1 -16.45 6.92 -11.33
N VAL A 2 -15.92 7.98 -10.70
CA VAL A 2 -14.48 8.30 -10.76
C VAL A 2 -13.80 7.89 -9.45
N LEU A 3 -12.80 7.00 -9.53
CA LEU A 3 -11.94 6.62 -8.41
C LEU A 3 -10.67 7.47 -8.44
N GLY A 4 -10.61 8.47 -7.57
CA GLY A 4 -9.42 9.30 -7.37
C GLY A 4 -8.52 8.75 -6.26
N TYR A 5 -7.30 8.34 -6.57
CA TYR A 5 -6.33 7.94 -5.54
C TYR A 5 -4.90 8.23 -5.96
N TRP A 6 -4.00 8.31 -4.98
CA TRP A 6 -2.55 8.36 -5.18
C TRP A 6 -2.07 7.20 -6.05
N ASP A 7 -0.94 7.35 -6.75
CA ASP A 7 -0.31 6.28 -7.55
C ASP A 7 0.39 5.23 -6.66
N ILE A 8 -0.37 4.70 -5.70
CA ILE A 8 0.01 3.61 -4.82
C ILE A 8 -1.19 2.67 -4.69
N ARG A 9 -0.94 1.39 -4.40
CA ARG A 9 -2.02 0.42 -4.20
C ARG A 9 -2.87 0.77 -2.98
N GLY A 10 -2.20 0.97 -1.84
CA GLY A 10 -2.77 1.44 -0.58
C GLY A 10 -4.18 0.89 -0.28
N LEU A 11 -5.05 1.78 0.20
CA LEU A 11 -6.44 1.47 0.49
C LEU A 11 -7.31 1.34 -0.77
N ALA A 12 -6.91 1.95 -1.88
CA ALA A 12 -7.65 1.88 -3.14
C ALA A 12 -7.68 0.46 -3.72
N HIS A 13 -6.75 -0.41 -3.35
CA HIS A 13 -6.77 -1.79 -3.82
C HIS A 13 -8.05 -2.54 -3.41
N ALA A 14 -8.51 -2.39 -2.16
CA ALA A 14 -9.76 -2.99 -1.70
C ALA A 14 -10.98 -2.41 -2.45
N ILE A 15 -10.95 -1.09 -2.72
CA ILE A 15 -12.02 -0.40 -3.45
C ILE A 15 -12.11 -0.92 -4.90
N ARG A 16 -10.99 -1.10 -5.59
CA ARG A 16 -10.96 -1.68 -6.95
C ARG A 16 -11.54 -3.09 -6.98
N MET A 17 -11.15 -3.95 -6.03
CA MET A 17 -11.70 -5.32 -5.96
C MET A 17 -13.23 -5.33 -5.78
N LEU A 18 -13.77 -4.41 -4.98
CA LEU A 18 -15.21 -4.28 -4.79
C LEU A 18 -15.92 -3.80 -6.06
N LEU A 19 -15.37 -2.82 -6.77
CA LEU A 19 -15.94 -2.31 -8.01
C LEU A 19 -15.98 -3.37 -9.11
N GLU A 20 -14.93 -4.18 -9.22
CA GLU A 20 -14.86 -5.30 -10.17
C GLU A 20 -15.81 -6.44 -9.77
N PHE A 21 -15.99 -6.69 -8.47
CA PHE A 21 -16.98 -7.65 -7.99
C PHE A 21 -18.42 -7.21 -8.34
N THR A 22 -18.74 -5.93 -8.16
CA THR A 22 -20.06 -5.36 -8.47
C THR A 22 -20.25 -4.99 -9.95
N ASP A 23 -19.26 -5.27 -10.80
CA ASP A 23 -19.27 -4.97 -12.24
C ASP A 23 -19.62 -3.50 -12.54
N THR A 24 -19.20 -2.61 -11.63
CA THR A 24 -19.56 -1.20 -11.69
C THR A 24 -18.55 -0.45 -12.54
N SER A 25 -19.01 0.22 -13.59
CA SER A 25 -18.11 0.98 -14.46
C SER A 25 -17.49 2.17 -13.71
N TYR A 26 -16.16 2.22 -13.74
CA TYR A 26 -15.41 3.29 -13.08
C TYR A 26 -14.18 3.71 -13.89
N GLU A 27 -13.85 5.00 -13.77
CA GLU A 27 -12.66 5.62 -14.33
C GLU A 27 -11.67 5.87 -13.19
N GLU A 28 -10.39 5.49 -13.38
CA GLU A 28 -9.33 5.82 -12.43
C GLU A 28 -8.71 7.16 -12.78
N LYS A 29 -8.67 8.07 -11.80
CA LYS A 29 -7.95 9.33 -11.90
C LYS A 29 -6.83 9.33 -10.86
N GLN A 30 -5.59 9.27 -11.32
CA GLN A 30 -4.45 9.42 -10.42
C GLN A 30 -4.46 10.84 -9.84
N VAL A 31 -4.45 10.92 -8.51
CA VAL A 31 -4.24 12.18 -7.80
C VAL A 31 -2.74 12.41 -7.74
N THR A 32 -2.21 13.12 -8.72
CA THR A 32 -0.90 13.75 -8.65
C THR A 32 -1.07 15.04 -7.86
N GLY A 33 -0.70 15.01 -6.58
CA GLY A 33 -0.66 16.18 -5.73
C GLY A 33 0.69 16.23 -5.02
N GLU A 34 1.21 17.42 -4.79
CA GLU A 34 2.18 17.63 -3.72
C GLU A 34 1.45 17.30 -2.41
N ALA A 35 2.11 16.58 -1.49
CA ALA A 35 1.49 16.25 -0.21
C ALA A 35 0.99 17.55 0.43
N PRO A 36 -0.20 17.58 1.06
CA PRO A 36 -0.60 18.74 1.85
C PRO A 36 0.55 19.08 2.80
N ASP A 37 0.90 20.36 2.93
CA ASP A 37 1.85 20.81 3.95
C ASP A 37 1.22 20.48 5.31
N TYR A 38 1.55 19.30 5.80
CA TYR A 38 1.28 18.92 7.17
C TYR A 38 2.29 19.72 7.99
N ASP A 39 1.86 20.86 8.53
CA ASP A 39 2.59 21.60 9.57
C ASP A 39 2.89 20.63 10.72
N MET A 40 4.05 19.98 10.62
CA MET A 40 4.63 19.19 11.70
C MET A 40 5.14 20.21 12.71
N GLY A 41 4.26 20.62 13.63
CA GLY A 41 4.61 21.55 14.71
C GLY A 41 5.89 21.14 15.44
N ASP A 42 6.72 22.16 15.72
CA ASP A 42 7.84 22.27 16.67
C ASP A 42 8.44 20.95 17.21
N THR A 43 9.66 20.52 16.87
CA THR A 43 10.80 21.17 16.21
C THR A 43 11.59 20.13 15.41
N GLU A 44 11.95 20.47 14.18
CA GLU A 44 12.76 19.58 13.30
C GLU A 44 14.10 19.20 13.94
N GLU A 45 14.66 20.03 14.82
CA GLU A 45 15.94 19.78 15.49
C GLU A 45 15.90 18.59 16.45
N GLU A 46 14.83 18.42 17.23
CA GLU A 46 14.68 17.27 18.14
C GLU A 46 14.45 15.98 17.36
N LYS A 47 13.65 16.06 16.29
CA LYS A 47 13.38 14.95 15.38
C LYS A 47 14.65 14.51 14.64
N LEU A 48 15.44 15.46 14.13
CA LEU A 48 16.75 15.19 13.53
C LEU A 48 17.73 14.57 14.52
N ARG A 49 17.71 14.99 15.80
CA ARG A 49 18.61 14.44 16.83
C ARG A 49 18.28 12.97 17.13
N VAL A 50 17.00 12.65 17.24
CA VAL A 50 16.50 11.28 17.45
C VAL A 50 16.73 10.42 16.21
N ASP A 51 16.47 10.96 15.01
CA ASP A 51 16.71 10.26 13.75
C ASP A 51 18.20 9.98 13.52
N MET A 52 19.09 10.93 13.81
CA MET A 52 20.53 10.70 13.68
C MET A 52 21.04 9.67 14.69
N GLN A 53 20.47 9.62 15.90
CA GLN A 53 20.78 8.58 16.89
C GLN A 53 20.27 7.20 16.44
N LEU A 54 19.07 7.13 15.88
CA LEU A 54 18.50 5.91 15.30
C LEU A 54 19.34 5.40 14.12
N VAL A 55 19.79 6.28 13.24
CA VAL A 55 20.68 5.94 12.11
C VAL A 55 22.03 5.44 12.60
N ARG A 56 22.60 6.03 13.66
CA ARG A 56 23.86 5.55 14.27
C ARG A 56 23.70 4.17 14.93
N LEU A 57 22.58 3.91 15.59
CA LEU A 57 22.25 2.59 16.16
C LEU A 57 21.95 1.55 15.06
N TYR A 58 21.36 1.98 13.94
CA TYR A 58 21.06 1.14 12.79
C TYR A 58 22.33 0.75 12.01
N ASN A 59 23.22 1.71 11.75
CA ASN A 59 24.45 1.49 10.98
C ASN A 59 25.57 0.79 11.77
N SER A 60 25.50 0.78 13.10
CA SER A 60 26.43 -0.01 13.95
C SER A 60 26.14 -1.51 13.90
N ASN A 61 24.96 -1.92 13.42
CA ASN A 61 24.55 -3.32 13.24
C ASN A 61 24.57 -3.72 11.76
N HIS A 62 25.57 -3.23 11.00
CA HIS A 62 25.71 -3.42 9.55
C HIS A 62 25.88 -4.89 9.15
N GLU A 63 24.77 -5.60 9.12
CA GLU A 63 24.51 -6.69 8.21
C GLU A 63 23.39 -6.19 7.29
N GLN A 64 23.61 -6.28 5.98
CA GLN A 64 22.76 -5.72 4.93
C GLN A 64 21.32 -6.24 5.02
N LYS A 65 20.47 -5.64 5.87
CA LYS A 65 19.04 -5.89 5.83
C LYS A 65 18.48 -5.09 4.67
N LYS A 66 18.18 -5.79 3.57
CA LYS A 66 17.19 -5.38 2.55
C LYS A 66 16.06 -4.64 3.26
N PRO A 67 15.47 -3.56 2.69
CA PRO A 67 14.30 -2.94 3.28
C PRO A 67 13.32 -4.07 3.56
N ARG A 68 13.08 -4.32 4.85
CA ARG A 68 12.19 -5.40 5.28
C ARG A 68 10.85 -4.97 4.73
N MET A 69 10.46 -5.56 3.60
CA MET A 69 9.08 -5.58 3.17
C MET A 69 8.30 -5.92 4.43
N PHE A 70 7.46 -4.99 4.87
CA PHE A 70 6.60 -5.23 6.01
C PHE A 70 5.70 -6.38 5.58
N GLU A 71 6.07 -7.59 5.95
CA GLU A 71 5.24 -8.76 5.70
C GLU A 71 3.99 -8.54 6.54
N PRO A 72 2.81 -8.40 5.90
CA PRO A 72 1.58 -8.31 6.64
C PRO A 72 1.41 -9.65 7.38
N LYS A 73 1.65 -9.66 8.69
CA LYS A 73 1.49 -10.84 9.54
C LYS A 73 0.00 -11.13 9.74
N LEU A 74 -0.63 -11.66 8.70
CA LEU A 74 -2.02 -12.15 8.77
C LEU A 74 -2.11 -13.58 9.31
N ASP A 75 -0.98 -14.27 9.49
CA ASP A 75 -0.94 -15.66 9.94
C ASP A 75 -1.50 -15.86 11.35
N GLU A 76 -1.51 -14.81 12.17
CA GLU A 76 -2.06 -14.82 13.53
C GLU A 76 -3.61 -14.78 13.54
N PHE A 77 -4.26 -14.50 12.41
CA PHE A 77 -5.70 -14.31 12.30
C PHE A 77 -6.32 -15.30 11.29
N PRO A 78 -6.60 -16.55 11.70
CA PRO A 78 -7.06 -17.60 10.78
C PRO A 78 -8.38 -17.25 10.08
N ASN A 79 -9.30 -16.56 10.76
CA ASN A 79 -10.56 -16.12 10.18
C ASN A 79 -10.36 -15.04 9.10
N LEU A 80 -9.43 -14.12 9.34
CA LEU A 80 -9.11 -13.05 8.40
C LEU A 80 -8.41 -13.62 7.16
N LYS A 81 -7.46 -14.55 7.36
CA LYS A 81 -6.81 -15.28 6.28
C LYS A 81 -7.80 -16.09 5.44
N ALA A 82 -8.73 -16.79 6.09
CA ALA A 82 -9.77 -17.55 5.41
C ALA A 82 -10.74 -16.63 4.66
N PHE A 83 -11.07 -15.46 5.21
CA PHE A 83 -11.88 -14.46 4.52
C PHE A 83 -11.17 -13.95 3.26
N MET A 84 -9.90 -13.54 3.37
CA MET A 84 -9.13 -13.07 2.21
C MET A 84 -9.02 -14.14 1.13
N CYS A 85 -8.69 -15.38 1.51
CA CYS A 85 -8.60 -16.50 0.57
C CYS A 85 -9.93 -16.75 -0.16
N ARG A 86 -11.07 -16.70 0.54
CA ARG A 86 -12.40 -16.85 -0.09
C ARG A 86 -12.74 -15.67 -0.99
N PHE A 87 -12.38 -14.46 -0.58
CA PHE A 87 -12.68 -13.24 -1.33
C PHE A 87 -11.87 -13.18 -2.64
N GLU A 88 -10.58 -13.48 -2.59
CA GLU A 88 -9.71 -13.53 -3.77
C GLU A 88 -10.08 -14.67 -4.74
N ALA A 89 -10.69 -15.76 -4.24
CA ALA A 89 -11.14 -16.90 -5.04
C ALA A 89 -12.45 -16.64 -5.81
N LEU A 90 -13.14 -15.52 -5.58
CA LEU A 90 -14.35 -15.18 -6.34
C LEU A 90 -13.99 -14.95 -7.81
N GLU A 91 -14.70 -15.60 -8.75
CA GLU A 91 -14.32 -15.64 -10.18
C GLU A 91 -13.97 -14.27 -10.78
N LYS A 92 -14.80 -13.25 -10.53
CA LYS A 92 -14.56 -11.87 -11.01
C LYS A 92 -13.29 -11.26 -10.42
N ILE A 93 -13.07 -11.47 -9.13
CA ILE A 93 -11.91 -10.94 -8.41
C ILE A 93 -10.65 -11.70 -8.84
N ALA A 94 -10.71 -13.02 -8.94
CA ALA A 94 -9.63 -13.86 -9.42
C ALA A 94 -9.21 -13.48 -10.86
N ALA A 95 -10.19 -13.24 -11.75
CA ALA A 95 -9.95 -12.77 -13.10
C ALA A 95 -9.28 -11.38 -13.10
N PHE A 96 -9.77 -10.45 -12.27
CA PHE A 96 -9.15 -9.14 -12.12
C PHE A 96 -7.71 -9.22 -11.60
N LEU A 97 -7.43 -10.05 -10.59
CA LEU A 97 -6.09 -10.25 -10.03
C LEU A 97 -5.10 -10.83 -11.04
N GLN A 98 -5.58 -11.57 -12.04
CA GLN A 98 -4.78 -12.12 -13.12
C GLN A 98 -4.66 -11.17 -14.33
N SER A 99 -5.47 -10.11 -14.37
CA SER A 99 -5.50 -9.18 -15.51
C SER A 99 -4.28 -8.26 -15.56
N ASP A 100 -3.95 -7.80 -16.77
CA ASP A 100 -2.90 -6.79 -16.99
C ASP A 100 -3.19 -5.48 -16.25
N ARG A 101 -4.48 -5.14 -16.07
CA ARG A 101 -4.94 -3.97 -15.32
C ARG A 101 -4.41 -3.99 -13.88
N PHE A 102 -4.43 -5.16 -13.24
CA PHE A 102 -3.89 -5.34 -11.90
C PHE A 102 -2.36 -5.31 -11.88
N MET A 103 -1.72 -5.93 -12.88
CA MET A 103 -0.25 -5.98 -12.97
C MET A 103 0.36 -4.61 -13.27
N MET A 104 -0.28 -3.79 -14.10
CA MET A 104 0.14 -2.40 -14.34
C MET A 104 0.06 -1.56 -13.06
N ALA A 105 -0.95 -1.79 -12.21
CA ALA A 105 -1.04 -1.17 -10.88
C ALA A 105 0.01 -1.70 -9.86
N LYS A 106 0.89 -2.67 -10.20
CA LYS A 106 2.08 -3.01 -9.37
C LYS A 106 3.28 -2.13 -9.66
N TRP A 107 3.40 -1.57 -10.86
CA TRP A 107 4.65 -0.98 -11.35
C TRP A 107 4.68 0.56 -11.36
N GLY A 108 3.62 1.21 -10.86
CA GLY A 108 3.60 2.65 -10.58
C GLY A 108 4.40 2.99 -9.32
N ASN A 109 5.73 2.85 -9.40
CA ASN A 109 6.72 3.42 -8.49
C ASN A 109 8.04 3.45 -9.28
N LYS A 110 8.24 4.51 -10.06
CA LYS A 110 9.48 4.76 -10.79
C LYS A 110 10.14 6.01 -10.23
#